data_AF-A0A2E0TLB8-F1
#
_entry.id   AF-A0A2E0TLB8-F1
#
_cell.length_a   1.000
_cell.length_b   1.000
_cell.length_c   1.000
_cell.angle_alpha   90.00
_cell.angle_beta   90.00
_cell.angle_gamma   90.00
#
_symmetry.space_group_name_H-M   'P 1'
#
loop_
_entity.id
_entity.type
_entity.pdbx_description
1 polymer ?
#
loop_
_entity_poly.entity_id
_entity_poly.type
_entity_poly.pdbx_seq_one_letter_code
_entity_poly.pdbx_strand_id
1 'polypeptide(L)'
;MARRWLSLHVCVALLATASLTRAQEAPLTELPSPREAAAAEARSTHGPTERLIEVRLANRDEKRREGFWLLGWGLANVLGGSLIAIAKRDDEAWLSAGLMTAGFGAINAPLSLGLLDGSGARRRMILDGRAGTATTFEEVREAEVTSQLRSAQGFALNTGLDVFYIATGLLMFFLGRAEDPDRGWLKGGGLAMVAQGAFLFGFDVVAWRRSNQRSAAAAAVRP
;
A
#
# COMPACT_ATOMS: atom_id res chain seq x y z
N MET A 1 37.96 -8.61 3.05
CA MET A 1 37.14 -7.47 2.58
C MET A 1 35.62 -7.73 2.57
N ALA A 2 35.13 -8.98 2.61
CA ALA A 2 33.70 -9.32 2.60
C ALA A 2 32.87 -8.83 3.83
N ARG A 3 33.49 -8.64 5.00
CA ARG A 3 32.80 -8.22 6.23
C ARG A 3 32.29 -6.77 6.23
N ARG A 4 32.86 -5.86 5.43
CA ARG A 4 32.43 -4.44 5.38
C ARG A 4 31.18 -4.21 4.54
N TRP A 5 30.85 -5.13 3.62
CA TRP A 5 29.70 -5.00 2.71
C TRP A 5 28.42 -5.57 3.30
N LEU A 6 28.51 -6.57 4.20
CA LEU A 6 27.37 -7.05 4.97
C LEU A 6 26.79 -5.92 5.86
N SER A 7 27.66 -5.04 6.38
CA SER A 7 27.29 -3.88 7.18
C SER A 7 26.50 -2.83 6.39
N LEU A 8 26.76 -2.65 5.09
CA LEU A 8 26.04 -1.67 4.27
C LEU A 8 24.62 -2.12 3.92
N HIS A 9 24.41 -3.43 3.69
CA HIS A 9 23.10 -4.00 3.37
C HIS A 9 22.21 -4.10 4.61
N VAL A 10 22.80 -4.42 5.77
CA VAL A 10 22.13 -4.28 7.06
C VAL A 10 21.79 -2.80 7.31
N CYS A 11 22.66 -1.85 6.97
CA CYS A 11 22.33 -0.42 7.10
C CYS A 11 21.23 0.07 6.16
N VAL A 12 21.13 -0.39 4.90
CA VAL A 12 20.03 0.03 4.00
C VAL A 12 18.70 -0.63 4.40
N ALA A 13 18.72 -1.90 4.79
CA ALA A 13 17.54 -2.56 5.35
C ALA A 13 17.13 -1.98 6.72
N LEU A 14 18.10 -1.58 7.56
CA LEU A 14 17.89 -0.87 8.82
C LEU A 14 17.46 0.58 8.61
N LEU A 15 17.89 1.26 7.55
CA LEU A 15 17.45 2.61 7.21
C LEU A 15 16.04 2.58 6.61
N ALA A 16 15.69 1.57 5.83
CA ALA A 16 14.33 1.34 5.37
C ALA A 16 13.38 1.01 6.54
N THR A 17 13.80 0.14 7.47
CA THR A 17 13.03 -0.15 8.70
C THR A 17 13.00 1.02 9.68
N ALA A 18 14.10 1.78 9.84
CA ALA A 18 14.13 2.98 10.67
C ALA A 18 13.23 4.09 10.10
N SER A 19 13.16 4.22 8.77
CA SER A 19 12.24 5.13 8.07
C SER A 19 10.79 4.69 8.20
N LEU A 20 10.53 3.37 8.20
CA LEU A 20 9.22 2.79 8.52
C LEU A 20 8.81 3.07 9.97
N THR A 21 9.71 2.95 10.95
CA THR A 21 9.42 3.30 12.36
C THR A 21 9.23 4.82 12.57
N ARG A 22 10.00 5.67 11.89
CA ARG A 22 9.83 7.13 12.00
C ARG A 22 8.59 7.66 11.27
N ALA A 23 8.15 6.96 10.22
CA ALA A 23 6.87 7.22 9.57
C ALA A 23 5.67 6.63 10.34
N GLN A 24 5.89 5.62 11.20
CA GLN A 24 4.93 5.19 12.22
C GLN A 24 4.79 6.17 13.40
N GLU A 25 5.79 7.04 13.63
CA GLU A 25 5.76 8.08 14.68
C GLU A 25 5.03 9.37 14.25
N ALA A 26 4.79 9.58 12.95
CA ALA A 26 3.73 10.52 12.56
C ALA A 26 2.46 9.94 13.18
N PRO A 27 1.73 10.70 14.03
CA PRO A 27 0.62 10.14 14.77
C PRO A 27 -0.28 9.47 13.73
N LEU A 28 -0.34 8.14 13.82
CA LEU A 28 -1.44 7.37 13.27
C LEU A 28 -2.63 8.13 13.80
N THR A 29 -3.25 8.97 12.96
CA THR A 29 -4.46 9.65 13.32
C THR A 29 -5.44 8.49 13.35
N GLU A 30 -5.51 7.83 14.51
CA GLU A 30 -6.54 6.85 14.78
C GLU A 30 -7.81 7.62 14.47
N LEU A 31 -8.46 7.20 13.38
CA LEU A 31 -9.79 7.69 13.12
C LEU A 31 -10.57 7.41 14.40
N PRO A 32 -11.30 8.43 14.92
CA PRO A 32 -11.99 8.33 16.18
C PRO A 32 -12.76 7.02 16.20
N SER A 33 -12.65 6.29 17.30
CA SER A 33 -13.44 5.09 17.55
C SER A 33 -14.91 5.37 17.20
N PRO A 34 -15.73 4.37 16.83
CA PRO A 34 -17.14 4.60 16.53
C PRO A 34 -17.88 5.43 17.60
N ARG A 35 -17.42 5.35 18.85
CA ARG A 35 -17.89 6.13 19.99
C ARG A 35 -17.48 7.60 19.94
N GLU A 36 -16.23 7.88 19.59
CA GLU A 36 -15.71 9.24 19.40
C GLU A 36 -16.28 9.88 18.13
N ALA A 37 -16.51 9.10 17.08
CA ALA A 37 -17.19 9.54 15.86
C ALA A 37 -18.65 9.93 16.15
N ALA A 38 -19.38 9.12 16.92
CA ALA A 38 -20.74 9.46 17.37
C ALA A 38 -20.76 10.68 18.30
N ALA A 39 -19.76 10.84 19.17
CA ALA A 39 -19.64 12.02 20.04
C ALA A 39 -19.28 13.29 19.24
N ALA A 40 -18.51 13.16 18.16
CA ALA A 40 -18.24 14.26 17.23
C ALA A 40 -19.47 14.60 16.37
N GLU A 41 -20.23 13.60 15.94
CA GLU A 41 -21.51 13.78 15.23
C GLU A 41 -22.53 14.54 16.08
N ALA A 42 -22.65 14.20 17.37
CA ALA A 42 -23.50 14.92 18.32
C ALA A 42 -23.07 16.39 18.56
N ARG A 43 -21.84 16.76 18.22
CA ARG A 43 -21.30 18.12 18.33
C ARG A 43 -21.30 18.89 17.01
N SER A 44 -21.65 18.24 15.90
CA SER A 44 -21.64 18.83 14.56
C SER A 44 -22.88 19.70 14.33
N THR A 45 -22.68 20.93 13.86
CA THR A 45 -23.76 21.82 13.41
C THR A 45 -24.13 21.62 11.94
N HIS A 46 -23.40 20.76 11.22
CA HIS A 46 -23.61 20.50 9.80
C HIS A 46 -24.73 19.49 9.58
N GLY A 47 -25.47 19.62 8.47
CA GLY A 47 -26.47 18.64 8.06
C GLY A 47 -25.86 17.28 7.65
N PRO A 48 -26.67 16.23 7.53
CA PRO A 48 -26.21 14.89 7.16
C PRO A 48 -25.40 14.85 5.86
N THR A 49 -25.85 15.59 4.85
CA THR A 49 -25.20 15.66 3.54
C THR A 49 -23.80 16.27 3.64
N GLU A 50 -23.67 17.39 4.35
CA GLU A 50 -22.40 18.06 4.57
C GLU A 50 -21.43 17.15 5.34
N ARG A 51 -21.90 16.47 6.40
CA ARG A 51 -21.08 15.49 7.15
C ARG A 51 -20.61 14.34 6.26
N LEU A 52 -21.48 13.83 5.38
CA LEU A 52 -21.09 12.77 4.45
C LEU A 52 -20.05 13.26 3.43
N ILE A 53 -20.16 14.50 2.95
CA ILE A 53 -19.16 15.13 2.09
C ILE A 53 -17.81 15.21 2.81
N GLU A 54 -17.79 15.67 4.07
CA GLU A 54 -16.57 15.73 4.90
C GLU A 54 -15.90 14.36 5.05
N VAL A 55 -16.66 13.33 5.43
CA VAL A 55 -16.15 11.95 5.55
C VAL A 55 -15.59 11.45 4.23
N ARG A 56 -16.28 11.70 3.11
CA ARG A 56 -15.84 11.27 1.77
C ARG A 56 -14.56 11.99 1.33
N LEU A 57 -14.41 13.27 1.64
CA LEU A 57 -13.18 14.02 1.39
C LEU A 57 -12.02 13.50 2.23
N ALA A 58 -12.25 13.23 3.51
CA ALA A 58 -11.24 12.62 4.39
C ALA A 58 -10.78 11.26 3.82
N ASN A 59 -11.73 10.36 3.51
CA ASN A 59 -11.48 9.05 2.90
C ASN A 59 -10.66 9.16 1.60
N ARG A 60 -11.00 10.12 0.74
CA ARG A 60 -10.26 10.39 -0.49
C ARG A 60 -8.81 10.77 -0.18
N ASP A 61 -8.58 11.68 0.75
CA ASP A 61 -7.23 12.15 1.06
C ASP A 61 -6.38 11.05 1.70
N GLU A 62 -6.96 10.13 2.47
CA GLU A 62 -6.25 8.92 2.92
C GLU A 62 -5.83 8.03 1.75
N LYS A 63 -6.76 7.75 0.83
CA LYS A 63 -6.48 6.94 -0.36
C LYS A 63 -5.39 7.55 -1.22
N ARG A 64 -5.34 8.89 -1.31
CA ARG A 64 -4.26 9.59 -2.01
C ARG A 64 -2.92 9.39 -1.31
N ARG A 65 -2.87 9.45 0.03
CA ARG A 65 -1.65 9.14 0.79
C ARG A 65 -1.19 7.70 0.57
N GLU A 66 -2.11 6.73 0.61
CA GLU A 66 -1.83 5.32 0.27
C GLU A 66 -1.25 5.19 -1.15
N GLY A 67 -1.85 5.90 -2.12
CA GLY A 67 -1.35 5.99 -3.49
C GLY A 67 0.06 6.57 -3.58
N PHE A 68 0.36 7.65 -2.86
CA PHE A 68 1.71 8.22 -2.85
C PHE A 68 2.76 7.30 -2.25
N TRP A 69 2.41 6.57 -1.18
CA TRP A 69 3.30 5.57 -0.60
C TRP A 69 3.61 4.44 -1.59
N LEU A 70 2.58 3.91 -2.26
CA LEU A 70 2.75 2.84 -3.24
C LEU A 70 3.52 3.32 -4.49
N LEU A 71 3.26 4.55 -4.94
CA LEU A 71 3.99 5.17 -6.04
C LEU A 71 5.47 5.34 -5.68
N GLY A 72 5.75 5.93 -4.51
CA GLY A 72 7.11 6.17 -4.04
C GLY A 72 7.89 4.87 -3.88
N TRP A 73 7.27 3.84 -3.30
CA TRP A 73 7.85 2.51 -3.22
C TRP A 73 8.12 1.91 -4.60
N GLY A 74 7.14 1.99 -5.51
CA GLY A 74 7.27 1.50 -6.88
C GLY A 74 8.43 2.17 -7.64
N LEU A 75 8.53 3.49 -7.60
CA LEU A 75 9.61 4.24 -8.24
C LEU A 75 10.97 3.94 -7.60
N ALA A 76 11.05 3.87 -6.27
CA ALA A 76 12.27 3.50 -5.56
C ALA A 76 12.75 2.10 -5.95
N ASN A 77 11.82 1.15 -6.12
CA ASN A 77 12.14 -0.19 -6.60
C ASN A 77 12.61 -0.22 -8.05
N VAL A 78 11.95 0.50 -8.97
CA VAL A 78 12.41 0.60 -10.37
C VAL A 78 13.83 1.14 -10.40
N LEU A 79 14.08 2.27 -9.75
CA LEU A 79 15.40 2.91 -9.75
C LEU A 79 16.44 2.05 -9.04
N GLY A 80 16.18 1.65 -7.80
CA GLY A 80 17.10 0.87 -6.98
C GLY A 80 17.39 -0.51 -7.57
N GLY A 81 16.36 -1.22 -8.02
CA GLY A 81 16.49 -2.52 -8.67
C GLY A 81 17.29 -2.42 -9.98
N SER A 82 17.02 -1.41 -10.82
CA SER A 82 17.77 -1.19 -12.06
C SER A 82 19.24 -0.87 -11.78
N LEU A 83 19.52 -0.02 -10.78
CA LEU A 83 20.89 0.31 -10.37
C LEU A 83 21.64 -0.93 -9.88
N ILE A 84 21.00 -1.78 -9.07
CA ILE A 84 21.58 -3.05 -8.62
C ILE A 84 21.87 -3.96 -9.82
N ALA A 85 20.91 -4.12 -10.72
CA ALA A 85 21.05 -4.97 -11.91
C ALA A 85 22.23 -4.53 -12.80
N ILE A 86 22.40 -3.21 -13.01
CA ILE A 86 23.52 -2.67 -13.80
C ILE A 86 24.85 -2.83 -13.07
N ALA A 87 24.92 -2.42 -11.80
CA ALA A 87 26.17 -2.39 -11.02
C ALA A 87 26.68 -3.78 -10.64
N LYS A 88 25.80 -4.79 -10.60
CA LYS A 88 26.10 -6.16 -10.19
C LYS A 88 25.76 -7.18 -11.29
N ARG A 89 25.79 -6.77 -12.55
CA ARG A 89 25.44 -7.61 -13.71
C ARG A 89 26.22 -8.92 -13.82
N ASP A 90 27.46 -8.94 -13.30
CA ASP A 90 28.34 -10.11 -13.36
C ASP A 90 28.12 -11.09 -12.17
N ASP A 91 27.23 -10.76 -11.24
CA ASP A 91 26.79 -11.66 -10.15
C ASP A 91 25.31 -12.00 -10.38
N GLU A 92 25.04 -13.25 -10.76
CA GLU A 92 23.69 -13.70 -11.13
C GLU A 92 22.66 -13.51 -10.02
N ALA A 93 23.05 -13.62 -8.74
CA ALA A 93 22.12 -13.41 -7.63
C ALA A 93 21.72 -11.94 -7.54
N TRP A 94 22.68 -11.03 -7.60
CA TRP A 94 22.37 -9.61 -7.53
C TRP A 94 21.69 -9.10 -8.79
N LEU A 95 22.05 -9.61 -9.97
CA LEU A 95 21.36 -9.30 -11.21
C LEU A 95 19.89 -9.71 -11.13
N SER A 96 19.60 -10.96 -10.74
CA SER A 96 18.23 -11.45 -10.57
C SER A 96 17.45 -10.66 -9.52
N ALA A 97 18.06 -10.40 -8.36
CA ALA A 97 17.44 -9.62 -7.30
C ALA A 97 17.09 -8.19 -7.75
N GLY A 98 18.01 -7.54 -8.50
CA GLY A 98 17.82 -6.20 -9.05
C GLY A 98 16.70 -6.16 -10.08
N LEU A 99 16.70 -7.09 -11.04
CA LEU A 99 15.66 -7.18 -12.08
C LEU A 99 14.29 -7.47 -11.49
N MET A 100 14.19 -8.42 -10.55
CA MET A 100 12.93 -8.72 -9.87
C MET A 100 12.42 -7.52 -9.06
N THR A 101 13.30 -6.86 -8.31
CA THR A 101 12.95 -5.64 -7.56
C THR A 101 12.42 -4.55 -8.49
N ALA A 102 13.12 -4.29 -9.61
CA ALA A 102 12.67 -3.33 -10.61
C ALA A 102 11.32 -3.71 -11.22
N GLY A 103 11.11 -4.99 -11.53
CA GLY A 103 9.86 -5.52 -12.06
C GLY A 103 8.67 -5.30 -11.12
N PHE A 104 8.80 -5.61 -9.82
CA PHE A 104 7.78 -5.29 -8.82
C PHE A 104 7.48 -3.78 -8.79
N GLY A 105 8.53 -2.96 -8.84
CA GLY A 105 8.37 -1.50 -8.89
C GLY A 105 7.57 -1.03 -10.10
N ALA A 106 7.85 -1.60 -11.27
CA ALA A 106 7.19 -1.28 -12.53
C ALA A 106 5.71 -1.67 -12.56
N ILE A 107 5.29 -2.63 -11.73
CA ILE A 107 3.88 -3.02 -11.54
C ILE A 107 3.19 -2.09 -10.53
N ASN A 108 3.83 -1.84 -9.39
CA ASN A 108 3.23 -1.07 -8.29
C ASN A 108 3.02 0.41 -8.64
N ALA A 109 3.97 1.04 -9.34
CA ALA A 109 3.90 2.46 -9.67
C ALA A 109 2.66 2.79 -10.55
N PRO A 110 2.37 2.08 -11.66
CA PRO A 110 1.14 2.31 -12.43
C PRO A 110 -0.14 2.05 -11.64
N LEU A 111 -0.22 0.99 -10.83
CA LEU A 111 -1.40 0.67 -10.03
C LEU A 111 -1.74 1.80 -9.04
N SER A 112 -0.74 2.49 -8.51
CA SER A 112 -0.93 3.60 -7.58
C SER A 112 -1.63 4.82 -8.19
N LEU A 113 -1.55 5.01 -9.52
CA LEU A 113 -2.08 6.21 -10.18
C LEU A 113 -3.61 6.34 -10.01
N GLY A 114 -4.32 5.23 -9.96
CA GLY A 114 -5.77 5.21 -9.73
C GLY A 114 -6.18 5.75 -8.35
N LEU A 115 -5.29 5.69 -7.36
CA LEU A 115 -5.54 6.16 -5.99
C LEU A 115 -5.29 7.66 -5.81
N LEU A 116 -4.50 8.28 -6.69
CA LEU A 116 -4.05 9.67 -6.54
C LEU A 116 -5.12 10.71 -6.88
N ASP A 117 -6.17 10.32 -7.61
CA ASP A 117 -7.21 11.22 -8.12
C ASP A 117 -6.61 12.48 -8.79
N GLY A 118 -5.61 12.28 -9.67
CA GLY A 118 -4.86 13.37 -10.30
C GLY A 118 -5.71 14.32 -11.15
N SER A 119 -6.80 13.82 -11.73
CA SER A 119 -7.78 14.64 -12.48
C SER A 119 -8.72 15.46 -11.58
N GLY A 120 -8.73 15.17 -10.27
CA GLY A 120 -9.68 15.73 -9.31
C GLY A 120 -11.13 15.35 -9.56
N ALA A 121 -11.40 14.38 -10.44
CA ALA A 121 -12.75 13.97 -10.81
C ALA A 121 -13.52 13.48 -9.60
N ARG A 122 -12.89 12.65 -8.75
CA ARG A 122 -13.53 12.17 -7.52
C ARG A 122 -13.80 13.30 -6.55
N ARG A 123 -12.87 14.25 -6.38
CA ARG A 123 -13.09 15.43 -5.54
C ARG A 123 -14.32 16.23 -5.98
N ARG A 124 -14.43 16.52 -7.28
CA ARG A 124 -15.59 17.25 -7.83
C ARG A 124 -16.89 16.48 -7.55
N MET A 125 -16.92 15.18 -7.84
CA MET A 125 -18.09 14.35 -7.53
C MET A 125 -18.49 14.38 -6.05
N ILE A 126 -17.53 14.36 -5.13
CA ILE A 126 -17.82 14.44 -3.69
C ILE A 126 -18.44 15.79 -3.34
N LEU A 127 -17.87 16.90 -3.83
CA LEU A 127 -18.39 18.25 -3.56
C LEU A 127 -19.75 18.51 -4.20
N ASP A 128 -20.00 17.91 -5.37
CA ASP A 128 -21.31 17.92 -6.03
C ASP A 128 -22.35 17.04 -5.29
N GLY A 129 -21.97 16.39 -4.19
CA GLY A 129 -22.87 15.53 -3.41
C GLY A 129 -23.25 14.21 -4.09
N ARG A 130 -22.46 13.72 -5.06
CA ARG A 130 -22.82 12.54 -5.89
C ARG A 130 -21.81 11.38 -5.81
N ALA A 131 -22.24 10.20 -6.23
CA ALA A 131 -21.41 9.00 -6.38
C ALA A 131 -21.81 8.20 -7.63
N GLY A 132 -21.12 8.42 -8.74
CA GLY A 132 -21.54 7.90 -10.04
C GLY A 132 -22.85 8.57 -10.46
N THR A 133 -23.91 7.76 -10.63
CA THR A 133 -25.28 8.22 -10.90
C THR A 133 -26.10 8.47 -9.63
N ALA A 134 -25.61 8.06 -8.45
CA ALA A 134 -26.30 8.30 -7.17
C ALA A 134 -26.26 9.78 -6.79
N THR A 135 -27.42 10.32 -6.41
CA THR A 135 -27.59 11.73 -6.05
C THR A 135 -28.35 11.96 -4.74
N THR A 136 -29.12 10.96 -4.26
CA THR A 136 -29.76 11.06 -2.94
C THR A 136 -28.75 10.75 -1.84
N PHE A 137 -29.00 11.26 -0.63
CA PHE A 137 -28.11 11.04 0.52
C PHE A 137 -27.90 9.54 0.79
N GLU A 138 -28.97 8.75 0.81
CA GLU A 138 -28.94 7.33 1.09
C GLU A 138 -28.15 6.56 0.01
N GLU A 139 -28.40 6.83 -1.27
CA GLU A 139 -27.68 6.18 -2.36
C GLU A 139 -26.20 6.53 -2.36
N VAL A 140 -25.86 7.80 -2.10
CA VAL A 140 -24.47 8.26 -2.06
C VAL A 140 -23.74 7.66 -0.86
N ARG A 141 -24.39 7.56 0.29
CA ARG A 141 -23.85 6.91 1.49
C ARG A 141 -23.58 5.43 1.21
N GLU A 142 -24.56 4.72 0.66
CA GLU A 142 -24.46 3.30 0.34
C GLU A 142 -23.37 3.01 -0.71
N ALA A 143 -23.29 3.85 -1.75
CA ALA A 143 -22.25 3.75 -2.76
C ALA A 143 -20.84 3.95 -2.16
N GLU A 144 -20.68 4.89 -1.21
CA GLU A 144 -19.40 5.08 -0.52
C GLU A 144 -19.04 3.87 0.35
N VAL A 145 -19.98 3.39 1.18
CA VAL A 145 -19.81 2.20 2.04
C VAL A 145 -19.42 0.99 1.19
N THR A 146 -20.18 0.70 0.14
CA THR A 146 -19.90 -0.40 -0.78
C THR A 146 -18.54 -0.24 -1.46
N SER A 147 -18.16 0.98 -1.87
CA SER A 147 -16.84 1.24 -2.45
C SER A 147 -15.70 0.91 -1.47
N GLN A 148 -15.84 1.28 -0.19
CA GLN A 148 -14.82 0.98 0.82
C GLN A 148 -14.76 -0.52 1.16
N LEU A 149 -15.89 -1.22 1.18
CA LEU A 149 -15.91 -2.67 1.39
C LEU A 149 -15.27 -3.43 0.22
N ARG A 150 -15.52 -3.01 -1.03
CA ARG A 150 -14.84 -3.59 -2.21
C ARG A 150 -13.33 -3.36 -2.18
N SER A 151 -12.89 -2.16 -1.79
CA SER A 151 -11.47 -1.90 -1.56
C SER A 151 -10.90 -2.82 -0.48
N ALA A 152 -11.62 -3.04 0.63
CA ALA A 152 -11.19 -3.95 1.68
C ALA A 152 -11.05 -5.40 1.17
N GLN A 153 -12.02 -5.89 0.40
CA GLN A 153 -11.94 -7.22 -0.24
C GLN A 153 -10.73 -7.34 -1.16
N GLY A 154 -10.44 -6.32 -1.97
CA GLY A 154 -9.26 -6.28 -2.83
C GLY A 154 -7.96 -6.39 -2.04
N PHE A 155 -7.80 -5.62 -0.97
CA PHE A 155 -6.60 -5.69 -0.11
C PHE A 155 -6.48 -7.02 0.63
N ALA A 156 -7.59 -7.63 1.06
CA ALA A 156 -7.56 -8.96 1.66
C ALA A 156 -7.11 -10.05 0.67
N LEU A 157 -7.57 -9.97 -0.59
CA LEU A 157 -7.11 -10.86 -1.65
C LEU A 157 -5.62 -10.68 -1.94
N ASN A 158 -5.16 -9.43 -2.07
CA ASN A 158 -3.73 -9.15 -2.28
C ASN A 158 -2.87 -9.62 -1.10
N THR A 159 -3.33 -9.45 0.15
CA THR A 159 -2.64 -9.98 1.34
C THR A 159 -2.38 -11.49 1.20
N GLY A 160 -3.36 -12.24 0.69
CA GLY A 160 -3.18 -13.67 0.40
C GLY A 160 -2.16 -13.94 -0.71
N LEU A 161 -2.15 -13.11 -1.75
CA LEU A 161 -1.17 -13.16 -2.83
C LEU A 161 0.24 -12.83 -2.34
N ASP A 162 0.39 -11.92 -1.38
CA ASP A 162 1.70 -11.60 -0.79
C ASP A 162 2.27 -12.75 0.01
N VAL A 163 1.43 -13.47 0.77
CA VAL A 163 1.85 -14.71 1.43
C VAL A 163 2.33 -15.73 0.39
N PHE A 164 1.62 -15.85 -0.74
CA PHE A 164 2.04 -16.71 -1.84
C PHE A 164 3.39 -16.27 -2.44
N TYR A 165 3.62 -14.98 -2.65
CA TYR A 165 4.90 -14.45 -3.12
C TYR A 165 6.05 -14.72 -2.14
N ILE A 166 5.81 -14.54 -0.83
CA ILE A 166 6.80 -14.83 0.21
C ILE A 166 7.14 -16.32 0.22
N ALA A 167 6.13 -17.20 0.22
CA ALA A 167 6.33 -18.65 0.22
C ALA A 167 7.11 -19.11 -1.03
N THR A 168 6.74 -18.59 -2.20
CA THR A 168 7.43 -18.87 -3.47
C THR A 168 8.86 -18.36 -3.45
N GLY A 169 9.09 -17.15 -2.93
CA GLY A 169 10.42 -16.58 -2.81
C GLY A 169 11.32 -17.37 -1.86
N LEU A 170 10.79 -17.84 -0.73
CA LEU A 170 11.50 -18.74 0.18
C LEU A 170 11.87 -20.06 -0.50
N LEU A 171 10.92 -20.67 -1.22
CA LEU A 171 11.16 -21.90 -1.98
C LEU A 171 12.29 -21.70 -3.00
N MET A 172 12.22 -20.64 -3.82
CA MET A 172 13.27 -20.29 -4.79
C MET A 172 14.62 -20.05 -4.11
N PHE A 173 14.63 -19.37 -2.96
CA PHE A 173 15.85 -19.12 -2.21
C PHE A 173 16.52 -20.40 -1.72
N PHE A 174 15.75 -21.31 -1.12
CA PHE A 174 16.28 -22.58 -0.60
C PHE A 174 16.67 -23.55 -1.72
N LEU A 175 15.86 -23.64 -2.79
CA LEU A 175 16.19 -24.48 -3.94
C LEU A 175 17.46 -23.99 -4.65
N GLY A 176 17.54 -22.67 -4.91
CA GLY A 176 18.73 -22.07 -5.52
C GLY A 176 19.98 -22.20 -4.65
N ARG A 177 19.84 -22.36 -3.33
CA ARG A 177 20.97 -22.62 -2.43
C ARG A 177 21.40 -24.10 -2.43
N ALA A 178 20.50 -25.01 -2.79
CA ALA A 178 20.72 -26.46 -2.76
C ALA A 178 21.25 -27.02 -4.10
N GLU A 179 20.78 -26.50 -5.25
CA GLU A 179 21.11 -27.06 -6.57
C GLU A 179 22.52 -26.68 -7.06
N ASP A 180 22.89 -25.40 -7.02
CA ASP A 180 24.16 -24.94 -7.60
C ASP A 180 24.64 -23.63 -6.92
N PRO A 181 25.63 -23.69 -6.02
CA PRO A 181 26.13 -22.51 -5.31
C PRO A 181 26.68 -21.41 -6.22
N ASP A 182 27.10 -21.77 -7.44
CA ASP A 182 27.72 -20.86 -8.39
C ASP A 182 26.68 -20.16 -9.28
N ARG A 183 25.44 -20.68 -9.33
CA ARG A 183 24.31 -20.06 -10.05
C ARG A 183 23.35 -19.35 -9.11
N GLY A 184 23.55 -18.05 -8.99
CA GLY A 184 22.86 -17.19 -8.02
C GLY A 184 21.41 -16.82 -8.36
N TRP A 185 20.93 -17.09 -9.57
CA TRP A 185 19.69 -16.49 -10.08
C TRP A 185 18.44 -16.76 -9.23
N LEU A 186 18.15 -18.03 -8.92
CA LEU A 186 17.00 -18.42 -8.10
C LEU A 186 17.07 -17.85 -6.69
N LYS A 187 18.29 -17.86 -6.10
CA LYS A 187 18.55 -17.32 -4.77
C LYS A 187 18.27 -15.80 -4.71
N GLY A 188 18.80 -15.06 -5.68
CA GLY A 188 18.61 -13.62 -5.78
C GLY A 188 17.16 -13.22 -6.00
N GLY A 189 16.50 -13.87 -6.97
CA GLY A 189 15.09 -13.63 -7.28
C GLY A 189 14.19 -14.00 -6.12
N GLY A 190 14.45 -15.13 -5.46
CA GLY A 190 13.72 -15.56 -4.27
C GLY A 190 13.82 -14.56 -3.12
N LEU A 191 15.02 -14.05 -2.83
CA LEU A 191 15.22 -13.01 -1.81
C LEU A 191 14.47 -11.72 -2.15
N ALA A 192 14.51 -11.28 -3.41
CA ALA A 192 13.74 -10.12 -3.86
C ALA A 192 12.22 -10.36 -3.70
N MET A 193 11.70 -11.52 -4.09
CA MET A 193 10.29 -11.85 -3.92
C MET A 193 9.87 -11.86 -2.44
N VAL A 194 10.68 -12.39 -1.53
CA VAL A 194 10.40 -12.34 -0.09
C VAL A 194 10.37 -10.89 0.41
N ALA A 195 11.37 -10.08 0.05
CA ALA A 195 11.45 -8.69 0.50
C ALA A 195 10.26 -7.86 -0.02
N GLN A 196 9.91 -8.01 -1.29
CA GLN A 196 8.79 -7.29 -1.90
C GLN A 196 7.44 -7.77 -1.38
N GLY A 197 7.24 -9.09 -1.28
CA GLY A 197 6.02 -9.67 -0.72
C GLY A 197 5.82 -9.27 0.76
N ALA A 198 6.88 -9.24 1.57
CA ALA A 198 6.78 -8.81 2.97
C ALA A 198 6.37 -7.34 3.12
N PHE A 199 6.89 -6.46 2.26
CA PHE A 199 6.46 -5.06 2.24
C PHE A 199 4.98 -4.94 1.85
N LEU A 200 4.59 -5.57 0.73
CA LEU A 200 3.22 -5.50 0.22
C LEU A 200 2.22 -6.08 1.20
N PHE A 201 2.56 -7.19 1.85
CA PHE A 201 1.76 -7.78 2.91
C PHE A 201 1.45 -6.77 4.03
N GLY A 202 2.48 -6.06 4.51
CA GLY A 202 2.31 -5.02 5.53
C GLY A 202 1.45 -3.86 5.05
N PHE A 203 1.65 -3.43 3.80
CA PHE A 203 0.84 -2.38 3.18
C PHE A 203 -0.63 -2.79 3.06
N ASP A 204 -0.91 -3.98 2.55
CA ASP A 204 -2.26 -4.47 2.28
C ASP A 204 -3.05 -4.78 3.54
N VAL A 205 -2.42 -5.30 4.60
CA VAL A 205 -3.06 -5.46 5.91
C VAL A 205 -3.50 -4.10 6.48
N VAL A 206 -2.64 -3.08 6.41
CA VAL A 206 -2.97 -1.73 6.87
C VAL A 206 -4.08 -1.12 6.02
N ALA A 207 -3.99 -1.23 4.70
CA ALA A 207 -4.96 -0.69 3.77
C ALA A 207 -6.34 -1.39 3.91
N TRP A 208 -6.35 -2.71 4.12
CA TRP A 208 -7.55 -3.48 4.44
C TRP A 208 -8.23 -2.97 5.72
N ARG A 209 -7.47 -2.80 6.82
CA ARG A 209 -8.00 -2.27 8.08
C ARG A 209 -8.58 -0.87 7.89
N ARG A 210 -7.83 0.03 7.25
CA ARG A 210 -8.28 1.41 6.98
C ARG A 210 -9.53 1.44 6.11
N SER A 211 -9.62 0.58 5.10
CA SER A 211 -10.80 0.52 4.24
C SER A 211 -12.06 0.10 5.00
N ASN A 212 -11.94 -0.82 5.97
CA ASN A 212 -13.07 -1.14 6.86
C ASN A 212 -13.44 0.03 7.79
N GLN A 213 -12.46 0.76 8.33
CA GLN A 213 -12.71 1.95 9.15
C GLN A 213 -13.43 3.05 8.37
N ARG A 214 -12.99 3.32 7.13
CA ARG A 214 -13.63 4.28 6.22
C ARG A 214 -15.08 3.90 5.88
N SER A 215 -15.33 2.60 5.70
CA SER A 215 -16.69 2.07 5.50
C SER A 215 -17.57 2.36 6.73
N ALA A 216 -17.08 2.04 7.93
CA ALA A 216 -17.80 2.29 9.17
C ALA A 216 -18.07 3.79 9.40
N ALA A 217 -17.09 4.66 9.10
CA ALA A 217 -17.26 6.11 9.20
C ALA A 217 -18.35 6.64 8.27
N ALA A 218 -18.41 6.16 7.02
CA ALA A 218 -19.47 6.55 6.08
C ALA A 218 -20.84 6.01 6.51
N ALA A 219 -20.91 4.78 7.03
CA ALA A 219 -22.13 4.18 7.53
C ALA A 219 -22.68 4.85 8.80
N ALA A 220 -21.80 5.47 9.60
CA ALA A 220 -22.19 6.15 10.84
C ALA A 220 -22.96 7.44 10.59
N VAL A 221 -22.80 8.09 9.43
CA VAL A 221 -23.50 9.35 9.12
C VAL A 221 -25.00 9.10 8.96
N ARG A 222 -25.80 9.62 9.90
CA ARG A 222 -27.26 9.46 9.90
C ARG A 222 -27.97 10.68 9.30
N PRO A 223 -29.15 10.49 8.66
CA PRO A 223 -30.02 11.59 8.26
C PRO A 223 -30.54 12.37 9.48
#